data_AF-A0A3B8RJX7-F1
#
_entry.id   AF-A0A3B8RJX7-F1
#
_cell.length_a   1.000
_cell.length_b   1.000
_cell.length_c   1.000
_cell.angle_alpha   90.00
_cell.angle_beta   90.00
_cell.angle_gamma   90.00
#
_symmetry.space_group_name_H-M   'P 1'
#
loop_
_entity.id
_entity.type
_entity.pdbx_description
1 polymer ?
#
loop_
_entity_poly.entity_id
_entity_poly.type
_entity_poly.pdbx_seq_one_letter_code
_entity_poly.pdbx_strand_id
1 'polypeptide(L)'
;MTREEFERFREFVNNNEGEAWERSQELRQRFETSYENLFANLRIETIGQARAMALRVVRKTLGVLDGVVDMSRVDLGHGIGHVARDYLHAQVLSQKLVIDPKQAYIGIIAGCLHDILGCTLVERYSESKRVVRHAEASGLLFHKISKKIDLDPNEALLVYYAIAAHTHYLKPSEIVCSDGVMRVVVPYQDTDKESKPIMAVFLTRWIDRLDINGPCFIGRHFLTTVDDHEDFAAGNFYNVNFQGCMRPLLRIEEEIKKDPSGRTTREHLATLARSQNNDSPYGRFDYGGMVVIRDAYKAKLFRIIEAFVSPIVLTDLDERILLSQWANWLFLKIEPSESARIGSVKLQEKFQALPVETKQAWFGAMKTTFREFNEWSVEMKFAISDLPESEFVLPVIGDVRKVL
;
A
#
# COMPACT_ATOMS: atom_id res chain seq x y z
N MET A 1 7.69 -4.65 -22.37
CA MET A 1 6.78 -5.81 -22.52
C MET A 1 5.73 -5.38 -23.53
N THR A 2 5.15 -6.25 -24.34
CA THR A 2 4.02 -5.83 -25.19
C THR A 2 2.71 -5.91 -24.41
N ARG A 3 1.66 -5.19 -24.85
CA ARG A 3 0.32 -5.31 -24.26
C ARG A 3 -0.19 -6.75 -24.29
N GLU A 4 0.06 -7.46 -25.38
CA GLU A 4 -0.30 -8.87 -25.53
C GLU A 4 0.45 -9.79 -24.55
N GLU A 5 1.74 -9.56 -24.31
CA GLU A 5 2.51 -10.31 -23.31
C GLU A 5 1.98 -10.08 -21.89
N PHE A 6 1.52 -8.87 -21.59
CA PHE A 6 0.95 -8.50 -20.30
C PHE A 6 -0.44 -9.12 -20.10
N GLU A 7 -1.33 -9.04 -21.09
CA GLU A 7 -2.65 -9.68 -21.01
C GLU A 7 -2.53 -11.20 -20.87
N ARG A 8 -1.64 -11.86 -21.62
CA ARG A 8 -1.35 -13.29 -21.43
C ARG A 8 -0.85 -13.60 -20.02
N PHE A 9 -0.08 -12.70 -19.42
CA PHE A 9 0.37 -12.88 -18.04
C PHE A 9 -0.76 -12.68 -17.02
N ARG A 10 -1.64 -11.71 -17.27
CA ARG A 10 -2.87 -11.52 -16.49
C ARG A 10 -3.75 -12.76 -16.57
N GLU A 11 -3.96 -13.34 -17.75
CA GLU A 11 -4.69 -14.60 -17.92
C GLU A 11 -4.02 -15.75 -17.17
N PHE A 12 -2.69 -15.85 -17.21
CA PHE A 12 -1.96 -16.85 -16.42
C PHE A 12 -2.25 -16.73 -14.91
N VAL A 13 -2.22 -15.52 -14.36
CA VAL A 13 -2.48 -15.28 -12.92
C VAL A 13 -3.95 -15.49 -12.54
N ASN A 14 -4.90 -15.18 -13.44
CA ASN A 14 -6.34 -15.23 -13.13
C ASN A 14 -7.01 -16.55 -13.50
N ASN A 15 -6.65 -17.14 -14.65
CA ASN A 15 -7.33 -18.31 -15.21
C ASN A 15 -6.54 -19.60 -14.95
N ASN A 16 -5.21 -19.53 -14.82
CA ASN A 16 -4.34 -20.66 -14.49
C ASN A 16 -3.80 -20.54 -13.06
N GLU A 17 -4.68 -20.18 -12.12
CA GLU A 17 -4.32 -19.84 -10.75
C GLU A 17 -3.50 -20.94 -10.05
N GLY A 18 -3.82 -22.22 -10.29
CA GLY A 18 -3.07 -23.35 -9.74
C GLY A 18 -1.61 -23.39 -10.20
N GLU A 19 -1.35 -23.14 -11.49
CA GLU A 19 0.01 -23.10 -12.04
C GLU A 19 0.78 -21.86 -11.55
N ALA A 20 0.10 -20.71 -11.48
CA ALA A 20 0.65 -19.49 -10.90
C ALA A 20 1.04 -19.69 -9.42
N TRP A 21 0.20 -20.40 -8.66
CA TRP A 21 0.47 -20.77 -7.28
C TRP A 21 1.70 -21.67 -7.16
N GLU A 22 1.77 -22.76 -7.94
CA GLU A 22 2.92 -23.67 -7.94
C GLU A 22 4.22 -22.93 -8.27
N ARG A 23 4.18 -22.03 -9.26
CA ARG A 23 5.33 -21.20 -9.61
C ARG A 23 5.75 -20.26 -8.48
N SER A 24 4.78 -19.69 -7.75
CA SER A 24 5.01 -18.88 -6.57
C SER A 24 5.70 -19.69 -5.47
N GLN A 25 5.21 -20.91 -5.20
CA GLN A 25 5.81 -21.80 -4.20
C GLN A 25 7.22 -22.26 -4.56
N GLU A 26 7.50 -22.52 -5.85
CA GLU A 26 8.86 -22.85 -6.30
C GLU A 26 9.83 -21.71 -6.01
N LEU A 27 9.48 -20.46 -6.36
CA LEU A 27 10.32 -19.30 -6.10
C LEU A 27 10.49 -19.07 -4.60
N ARG A 28 9.41 -19.17 -3.83
CA ARG A 28 9.45 -19.12 -2.37
C ARG A 28 10.44 -20.14 -1.78
N GLN A 29 10.30 -21.41 -2.15
CA GLN A 29 11.17 -22.48 -1.65
C GLN A 29 12.63 -22.25 -2.03
N ARG A 30 12.90 -21.76 -3.25
CA ARG A 30 14.26 -21.42 -3.69
C ARG A 30 14.88 -20.31 -2.84
N PHE A 31 14.10 -19.30 -2.46
CA PHE A 31 14.56 -18.26 -1.55
C PHE A 31 14.82 -18.83 -0.15
N GLU A 32 13.84 -19.49 0.46
CA GLU A 32 13.93 -19.98 1.84
C GLU A 32 15.08 -20.98 2.03
N THR A 33 15.43 -21.74 0.99
CA THR A 33 16.56 -22.69 1.03
C THR A 33 17.94 -22.06 0.83
N SER A 34 18.03 -20.86 0.24
CA SER A 34 19.30 -20.27 -0.19
C SER A 34 19.54 -18.83 0.24
N TYR A 35 18.64 -18.22 1.03
CA TYR A 35 18.64 -16.81 1.43
C TYR A 35 20.03 -16.23 1.77
N GLU A 36 20.78 -16.91 2.65
CA GLU A 36 22.10 -16.46 3.12
C GLU A 36 23.11 -16.29 1.96
N ASN A 37 23.01 -17.12 0.93
CA ASN A 37 23.92 -17.10 -0.22
C ASN A 37 23.47 -16.10 -1.30
N LEU A 38 22.19 -15.72 -1.35
CA LEU A 38 21.65 -14.84 -2.38
C LEU A 38 22.24 -13.42 -2.29
N PHE A 39 22.59 -12.96 -1.09
CA PHE A 39 23.21 -11.64 -0.87
C PHE A 39 24.73 -11.61 -1.07
N ALA A 40 25.39 -12.78 -1.14
CA ALA A 40 26.85 -12.87 -1.13
C ALA A 40 27.50 -12.11 -2.30
N ASN A 41 26.88 -12.18 -3.48
CA ASN A 41 27.43 -11.62 -4.72
C ASN A 41 27.05 -10.15 -4.99
N LEU A 42 26.16 -9.57 -4.17
CA LEU A 42 25.77 -8.16 -4.34
C LEU A 42 26.93 -7.25 -3.92
N ARG A 43 27.41 -6.43 -4.86
CA ARG A 43 28.50 -5.46 -4.62
C ARG A 43 27.92 -4.09 -4.28
N ILE A 44 27.19 -4.04 -3.17
CA ILE A 44 26.55 -2.82 -2.65
C ILE A 44 27.10 -2.59 -1.25
N GLU A 45 27.84 -1.50 -1.08
CA GLU A 45 28.62 -1.22 0.14
C GLU A 45 28.05 -0.03 0.93
N THR A 46 27.24 0.81 0.29
CA THR A 46 26.68 2.01 0.92
C THR A 46 25.20 2.18 0.61
N ILE A 47 24.47 2.85 1.51
CA ILE A 47 23.07 3.20 1.31
C ILE A 47 22.88 4.08 0.06
N GLY A 48 23.84 4.99 -0.22
CA GLY A 48 23.81 5.81 -1.44
C GLY A 48 23.83 4.96 -2.71
N GLN A 49 24.70 3.95 -2.77
CA GLN A 49 24.73 2.98 -3.89
C GLN A 49 23.42 2.19 -3.97
N ALA A 50 22.92 1.69 -2.84
CA ALA A 50 21.67 0.94 -2.77
C ALA A 50 20.50 1.74 -3.37
N ARG A 51 20.35 3.01 -2.98
CA ARG A 51 19.30 3.91 -3.49
C ARG A 51 19.43 4.16 -4.99
N ALA A 52 20.62 4.51 -5.46
CA ALA A 52 20.87 4.82 -6.87
C ALA A 52 20.62 3.59 -7.77
N MET A 53 21.06 2.41 -7.34
CA MET A 53 20.82 1.16 -8.06
C MET A 53 19.34 0.76 -8.03
N ALA A 54 18.68 0.87 -6.86
CA ALA A 54 17.26 0.57 -6.72
C ALA A 54 16.41 1.44 -7.64
N LEU A 55 16.66 2.75 -7.67
CA LEU A 55 15.98 3.70 -8.56
C LEU A 55 16.11 3.31 -10.04
N ARG A 56 17.29 2.82 -10.45
CA ARG A 56 17.50 2.33 -11.81
C ARG A 56 16.60 1.14 -12.12
N VAL A 57 16.50 0.17 -11.21
CA VAL A 57 15.65 -1.02 -11.37
C VAL A 57 14.16 -0.64 -11.37
N VAL A 58 13.74 0.23 -10.45
CA VAL A 58 12.36 0.75 -10.39
C VAL A 58 11.99 1.44 -11.70
N ARG A 59 12.81 2.38 -12.19
CA ARG A 59 12.56 3.06 -13.46
C ARG A 59 12.53 2.11 -14.65
N LYS A 60 13.47 1.17 -14.75
CA LYS A 60 13.46 0.18 -15.83
C LYS A 60 12.21 -0.69 -15.78
N THR A 61 11.78 -1.10 -14.58
CA THR A 61 10.56 -1.91 -14.39
C THR A 61 9.33 -1.14 -14.81
N LEU A 62 9.16 0.09 -14.33
CA LEU A 62 8.03 0.96 -14.72
C LEU A 62 8.07 1.31 -16.22
N GLY A 63 9.26 1.52 -16.79
CA GLY A 63 9.43 1.75 -18.23
C GLY A 63 9.04 0.56 -19.10
N VAL A 64 9.15 -0.67 -18.58
CA VAL A 64 8.66 -1.88 -19.27
C VAL A 64 7.13 -1.95 -19.29
N LEU A 65 6.46 -1.27 -18.35
CA LEU A 65 5.00 -1.20 -18.20
C LEU A 65 4.39 0.03 -18.88
N ASP A 66 5.22 1.00 -19.27
CA ASP A 66 4.76 2.23 -19.90
C ASP A 66 4.06 1.95 -21.23
N GLY A 67 2.83 2.45 -21.37
CA GLY A 67 1.92 2.15 -22.48
C GLY A 67 1.40 0.70 -22.53
N VAL A 68 1.73 -0.15 -21.56
CA VAL A 68 1.31 -1.56 -21.49
C VAL A 68 0.15 -1.74 -20.51
N VAL A 69 0.27 -1.09 -19.34
CA VAL A 69 -0.68 -1.20 -18.24
C VAL A 69 -1.74 -0.12 -18.33
N ASP A 70 -2.99 -0.50 -18.09
CA ASP A 70 -4.10 0.42 -17.94
C ASP A 70 -4.32 0.75 -16.46
N MET A 71 -3.80 1.89 -16.04
CA MET A 71 -3.91 2.39 -14.66
C MET A 71 -5.35 2.73 -14.24
N SER A 72 -6.28 2.88 -15.19
CA SER A 72 -7.69 3.13 -14.86
C SER A 72 -8.40 1.90 -14.28
N ARG A 73 -7.81 0.72 -14.41
CA ARG A 73 -8.35 -0.56 -13.91
C ARG A 73 -7.83 -0.94 -12.53
N VAL A 74 -6.94 -0.14 -11.95
CA VAL A 74 -6.44 -0.36 -10.60
C VAL A 74 -7.45 0.18 -9.61
N ASP A 75 -7.72 -0.58 -8.55
CA ASP A 75 -8.62 -0.19 -7.48
C ASP A 75 -8.22 1.16 -6.89
N LEU A 76 -9.22 2.01 -6.64
CA LEU A 76 -8.99 3.33 -6.08
C LEU A 76 -8.31 3.25 -4.72
N GLY A 77 -7.30 4.09 -4.51
CA GLY A 77 -6.45 4.07 -3.33
C GLY A 77 -5.21 3.17 -3.45
N HIS A 78 -5.09 2.37 -4.52
CA HIS A 78 -3.93 1.50 -4.79
C HIS A 78 -3.19 1.85 -6.10
N GLY A 79 -3.52 3.00 -6.70
CA GLY A 79 -2.99 3.41 -7.99
C GLY A 79 -1.70 4.25 -7.89
N ILE A 80 -1.58 5.21 -8.80
CA ILE A 80 -0.39 6.05 -9.00
C ILE A 80 -0.03 6.79 -7.72
N GLY A 81 -1.03 7.24 -6.96
CA GLY A 81 -0.81 8.02 -5.76
C GLY A 81 -0.12 7.23 -4.66
N HIS A 82 -0.52 5.98 -4.47
CA HIS A 82 0.09 5.06 -3.50
C HIS A 82 1.55 4.79 -3.84
N VAL A 83 1.83 4.40 -5.09
CA VAL A 83 3.21 4.16 -5.58
C VAL A 83 4.11 5.38 -5.38
N ALA A 84 3.60 6.58 -5.67
CA ALA A 84 4.37 7.81 -5.48
C ALA A 84 4.73 8.04 -4.01
N ARG A 85 3.80 7.79 -3.07
CA ARG A 85 4.07 7.94 -1.64
C ARG A 85 4.99 6.85 -1.11
N ASP A 86 4.85 5.61 -1.55
CA ASP A 86 5.80 4.54 -1.20
C ASP A 86 7.21 4.85 -1.66
N TYR A 87 7.35 5.37 -2.88
CA TYR A 87 8.63 5.83 -3.39
C TYR A 87 9.24 6.92 -2.49
N LEU A 88 8.46 7.92 -2.10
CA LEU A 88 8.91 8.98 -1.19
C LEU A 88 9.28 8.44 0.19
N HIS A 89 8.47 7.54 0.76
CA HIS A 89 8.76 6.85 2.02
C HIS A 89 10.06 6.05 1.92
N ALA A 90 10.32 5.36 0.80
CA ALA A 90 11.56 4.63 0.57
C ALA A 90 12.77 5.57 0.57
N GLN A 91 12.67 6.74 -0.06
CA GLN A 91 13.75 7.74 -0.04
C GLN A 91 14.02 8.28 1.36
N VAL A 92 12.97 8.62 2.12
CA VAL A 92 13.13 9.17 3.47
C VAL A 92 13.61 8.12 4.47
N LEU A 93 13.05 6.91 4.44
CA LEU A 93 13.43 5.83 5.35
C LEU A 93 14.89 5.43 5.14
N SER A 94 15.30 5.24 3.89
CA SER A 94 16.68 4.80 3.60
C SER A 94 17.74 5.79 4.10
N GLN A 95 17.45 7.09 4.17
CA GLN A 95 18.36 8.09 4.74
C GLN A 95 18.49 8.03 6.27
N LYS A 96 17.48 7.50 6.97
CA LYS A 96 17.39 7.53 8.44
C LYS A 96 17.66 6.18 9.10
N LEU A 97 17.96 5.15 8.33
CA LEU A 97 18.14 3.80 8.81
C LEU A 97 19.60 3.36 8.75
N VAL A 98 20.05 2.71 9.82
CA VAL A 98 21.26 1.91 9.81
C VAL A 98 20.84 0.48 9.46
N ILE A 99 21.10 0.09 8.22
CA ILE A 99 20.67 -1.19 7.62
C ILE A 99 21.78 -1.66 6.67
N ASP A 100 21.90 -2.98 6.48
CA ASP A 100 22.75 -3.54 5.42
C ASP A 100 22.34 -2.94 4.05
N PRO A 101 23.24 -2.26 3.34
CA PRO A 101 22.98 -1.69 2.02
C PRO A 101 22.41 -2.68 1.00
N LYS A 102 22.80 -3.95 1.08
CA LYS A 102 22.29 -4.98 0.16
C LYS A 102 20.82 -5.28 0.42
N GLN A 103 20.42 -5.35 1.70
CA GLN A 103 19.02 -5.53 2.07
C GLN A 103 18.20 -4.26 1.78
N ALA A 104 18.79 -3.08 1.98
CA ALA A 104 18.15 -1.81 1.63
C ALA A 104 17.86 -1.72 0.12
N TYR A 105 18.80 -2.13 -0.73
CA TYR A 105 18.62 -2.17 -2.19
C TYR A 105 17.39 -2.98 -2.59
N ILE A 106 17.28 -4.22 -2.08
CA ILE A 106 16.14 -5.09 -2.36
C ILE A 106 14.84 -4.50 -1.79
N GLY A 107 14.86 -4.06 -0.53
CA GLY A 107 13.68 -3.54 0.15
C GLY A 107 13.12 -2.26 -0.47
N ILE A 108 13.98 -1.37 -1.00
CA ILE A 108 13.56 -0.17 -1.74
C ILE A 108 12.85 -0.57 -3.04
N ILE A 109 13.43 -1.48 -3.83
CA ILE A 109 12.81 -1.91 -5.10
C ILE A 109 11.45 -2.53 -4.82
N ALA A 110 11.41 -3.48 -3.88
CA ALA A 110 10.19 -4.17 -3.51
C ALA A 110 9.15 -3.20 -2.94
N GLY A 111 9.55 -2.29 -2.03
CA GLY A 111 8.65 -1.29 -1.43
C GLY A 111 7.99 -0.39 -2.47
N CYS A 112 8.73 0.08 -3.48
CA CYS A 112 8.18 0.93 -4.53
C CYS A 112 7.23 0.18 -5.49
N LEU A 113 7.33 -1.14 -5.61
CA LEU A 113 6.68 -1.92 -6.67
C LEU A 113 5.67 -2.95 -6.16
N HIS A 114 5.51 -3.07 -4.84
CA HIS A 114 4.80 -4.19 -4.23
C HIS A 114 3.32 -4.27 -4.63
N ASP A 115 2.65 -3.12 -4.79
CA ASP A 115 1.22 -3.07 -5.09
C ASP A 115 0.95 -2.94 -6.59
N ILE A 116 1.65 -2.01 -7.26
CA ILE A 116 1.34 -1.63 -8.65
C ILE A 116 1.39 -2.81 -9.64
N LEU A 117 2.33 -3.73 -9.43
CA LEU A 117 2.50 -4.87 -10.31
C LEU A 117 1.35 -5.87 -10.20
N GLY A 118 0.76 -5.99 -9.02
CA GLY A 118 -0.23 -7.02 -8.67
C GLY A 118 -1.64 -6.49 -8.77
N CYS A 119 -1.89 -5.27 -8.29
CA CYS A 119 -3.20 -4.60 -8.36
C CYS A 119 -3.61 -4.26 -9.82
N THR A 120 -2.69 -4.37 -10.78
CA THR A 120 -2.98 -4.29 -12.22
C THR A 120 -3.33 -5.63 -12.86
N LEU A 121 -3.12 -6.73 -12.12
CA LEU A 121 -3.38 -8.10 -12.54
C LEU A 121 -4.56 -8.73 -11.79
N VAL A 122 -4.70 -8.40 -10.51
CA VAL A 122 -5.64 -8.98 -9.56
C VAL A 122 -6.40 -7.84 -8.89
N GLU A 123 -7.73 -7.92 -8.91
CA GLU A 123 -8.59 -7.00 -8.17
C GLU A 123 -8.40 -7.24 -6.67
N ARG A 124 -8.03 -6.20 -5.92
CA ARG A 124 -7.62 -6.27 -4.51
C ARG A 124 -8.71 -6.84 -3.61
N TYR A 125 -9.96 -6.56 -3.93
CA TYR A 125 -11.14 -6.98 -3.17
C TYR A 125 -11.66 -8.38 -3.55
N SER A 126 -11.04 -9.03 -4.54
CA SER A 126 -11.35 -10.42 -4.93
C SER A 126 -10.44 -11.46 -4.24
N GLU A 127 -9.43 -11.02 -3.49
CA GLU A 127 -8.35 -11.85 -2.96
C GLU A 127 -8.76 -12.89 -1.93
N SER A 128 -9.92 -12.69 -1.28
CA SER A 128 -10.51 -13.62 -0.33
C SER A 128 -10.68 -15.02 -0.89
N LYS A 129 -10.90 -15.11 -2.20
CA LYS A 129 -11.22 -16.32 -2.94
C LYS A 129 -10.04 -16.82 -3.76
N ARG A 130 -8.84 -16.27 -3.53
CA ARG A 130 -7.65 -16.49 -4.35
C ARG A 130 -6.46 -16.96 -3.55
N VAL A 131 -5.70 -17.89 -4.14
CA VAL A 131 -4.40 -18.35 -3.62
C VAL A 131 -3.25 -17.51 -4.14
N VAL A 132 -3.37 -16.96 -5.35
CA VAL A 132 -2.44 -15.95 -5.87
C VAL A 132 -3.09 -14.59 -5.71
N ARG A 133 -2.63 -13.81 -4.73
CA ARG A 133 -3.14 -12.48 -4.40
C ARG A 133 -2.24 -11.42 -5.03
N HIS A 134 -2.52 -10.13 -4.82
CA HIS A 134 -1.73 -9.04 -5.40
C HIS A 134 -0.24 -9.21 -5.08
N ALA A 135 0.13 -9.59 -3.85
CA ALA A 135 1.52 -9.74 -3.45
C ALA A 135 2.28 -10.79 -4.28
N GLU A 136 1.71 -11.99 -4.43
CA GLU A 136 2.31 -13.05 -5.25
C GLU A 136 2.28 -12.68 -6.74
N ALA A 137 1.18 -12.12 -7.22
CA ALA A 137 1.05 -11.65 -8.60
C ALA A 137 2.09 -10.58 -8.95
N SER A 138 2.30 -9.61 -8.05
CA SER A 138 3.32 -8.56 -8.15
C SER A 138 4.71 -9.16 -8.25
N GLY A 139 5.04 -10.09 -7.35
CA GLY A 139 6.32 -10.79 -7.37
C GLY A 139 6.51 -11.52 -8.69
N LEU A 140 5.54 -12.33 -9.12
CA LEU A 140 5.62 -13.11 -10.36
C LEU A 140 5.79 -12.19 -11.59
N LEU A 141 5.07 -11.07 -11.65
CA LEU A 141 5.22 -10.09 -12.72
C LEU A 141 6.62 -9.47 -12.70
N PHE A 142 7.10 -9.06 -11.52
CA PHE A 142 8.45 -8.54 -11.37
C PHE A 142 9.49 -9.55 -11.87
N HIS A 143 9.39 -10.82 -11.47
CA HIS A 143 10.30 -11.88 -11.91
C HIS A 143 10.23 -12.16 -13.42
N LYS A 144 9.11 -11.85 -14.09
CA LYS A 144 9.01 -11.88 -15.56
C LYS A 144 9.67 -10.66 -16.19
N ILE A 145 9.49 -9.47 -15.62
CA ILE A 145 10.07 -8.21 -16.10
C ILE A 145 11.58 -8.19 -15.88
N SER A 146 12.08 -8.77 -14.78
CA SER A 146 13.50 -8.81 -14.43
C SER A 146 14.37 -9.37 -15.57
N LYS A 147 13.86 -10.36 -16.30
CA LYS A 147 14.49 -10.95 -17.48
C LYS A 147 14.60 -9.98 -18.66
N LYS A 148 13.69 -9.01 -18.79
CA LYS A 148 13.69 -7.99 -19.85
C LYS A 148 14.57 -6.79 -19.51
N ILE A 149 14.93 -6.62 -18.24
CA ILE A 149 15.78 -5.51 -17.77
C ILE A 149 17.20 -5.98 -17.40
N ASP A 150 17.51 -7.24 -17.73
CA ASP A 150 18.78 -7.94 -17.48
C ASP A 150 19.21 -7.91 -16.01
N LEU A 151 18.25 -8.09 -15.10
CA LEU A 151 18.54 -8.19 -13.67
C LEU A 151 19.07 -9.60 -13.34
N ASP A 152 20.07 -9.67 -12.47
CA ASP A 152 20.63 -10.94 -12.00
C ASP A 152 19.52 -11.86 -11.43
N PRO A 153 19.51 -13.17 -11.73
CA PRO A 153 18.46 -14.06 -11.25
C PRO A 153 18.33 -14.16 -9.73
N ASN A 154 19.42 -14.02 -8.98
CA ASN A 154 19.37 -14.02 -7.52
C ASN A 154 18.80 -12.69 -7.01
N GLU A 155 19.18 -11.56 -7.60
CA GLU A 155 18.55 -10.26 -7.32
C GLU A 155 17.04 -10.30 -7.60
N ALA A 156 16.65 -10.88 -8.74
CA ALA A 156 15.25 -11.03 -9.11
C ALA A 156 14.47 -11.88 -8.11
N LEU A 157 15.08 -12.95 -7.60
CA LEU A 157 14.49 -13.82 -6.58
C LEU A 157 14.34 -13.11 -5.23
N LEU A 158 15.34 -12.32 -4.83
CA LEU A 158 15.30 -11.52 -3.60
C LEU A 158 14.18 -10.48 -3.64
N VAL A 159 14.06 -9.73 -4.74
CA VAL A 159 12.99 -8.73 -4.90
C VAL A 159 11.62 -9.39 -5.01
N TYR A 160 11.50 -10.49 -5.78
CA TYR A 160 10.27 -11.30 -5.83
C TYR A 160 9.80 -11.65 -4.42
N TYR A 161 10.70 -12.18 -3.58
CA TYR A 161 10.34 -12.65 -2.26
C TYR A 161 9.97 -11.49 -1.33
N ALA A 162 10.73 -10.38 -1.36
CA ALA A 162 10.42 -9.20 -0.57
C ALA A 162 9.05 -8.60 -0.93
N ILE A 163 8.71 -8.58 -2.22
CA ILE A 163 7.36 -8.21 -2.69
C ILE A 163 6.32 -9.21 -2.18
N ALA A 164 6.47 -10.50 -2.40
CA ALA A 164 5.44 -11.47 -2.02
C ALA A 164 5.20 -11.52 -0.49
N ALA A 165 6.27 -11.40 0.29
CA ALA A 165 6.24 -11.41 1.74
C ALA A 165 5.82 -10.06 2.37
N HIS A 166 5.54 -9.01 1.59
CA HIS A 166 5.15 -7.71 2.16
C HIS A 166 3.81 -7.79 2.89
N THR A 167 2.87 -8.59 2.38
CA THR A 167 1.62 -8.87 3.10
C THR A 167 1.91 -9.70 4.34
N HIS A 168 1.50 -9.20 5.50
CA HIS A 168 1.76 -9.88 6.77
C HIS A 168 0.65 -10.89 7.08
N TYR A 169 0.62 -12.01 6.36
CA TYR A 169 -0.28 -13.12 6.71
C TYR A 169 0.13 -13.71 8.06
N LEU A 170 -0.79 -13.70 9.03
CA LEU A 170 -0.50 -14.15 10.41
C LEU A 170 -0.82 -15.62 10.65
N LYS A 171 -1.67 -16.23 9.82
CA LYS A 171 -2.15 -17.60 9.98
C LYS A 171 -2.34 -18.27 8.63
N PRO A 172 -2.17 -19.61 8.56
CA PRO A 172 -2.58 -20.37 7.39
C PRO A 172 -4.04 -20.13 7.03
N SER A 173 -4.36 -20.14 5.73
CA SER A 173 -5.73 -20.01 5.22
C SER A 173 -5.97 -21.05 4.13
N GLU A 174 -7.07 -21.80 4.24
CA GLU A 174 -7.52 -22.75 3.23
C GLU A 174 -8.37 -22.03 2.18
N ILE A 175 -8.03 -22.20 0.91
CA ILE A 175 -8.73 -21.59 -0.21
C ILE A 175 -9.05 -22.68 -1.24
N VAL A 176 -10.29 -22.72 -1.71
CA VAL A 176 -10.69 -23.55 -2.86
C VAL A 176 -10.46 -22.72 -4.12
N CYS A 177 -9.52 -23.15 -4.95
CA CYS A 177 -9.17 -22.47 -6.19
C CYS A 177 -10.22 -22.67 -7.29
N SER A 178 -10.07 -21.92 -8.38
CA SER A 178 -10.94 -22.04 -9.57
C SER A 178 -10.95 -23.44 -10.21
N ASP A 179 -9.89 -24.23 -10.02
CA ASP A 179 -9.79 -25.63 -10.45
C ASP A 179 -10.46 -26.63 -9.49
N GLY A 180 -11.07 -26.15 -8.40
CA GLY A 180 -11.72 -26.97 -7.38
C GLY A 180 -10.76 -27.60 -6.36
N VAL A 181 -9.45 -27.38 -6.49
CA VAL A 181 -8.45 -27.92 -5.57
C VAL A 181 -8.29 -26.98 -4.37
N MET A 182 -8.35 -27.56 -3.17
CA MET A 182 -8.03 -26.85 -1.93
C MET A 182 -6.53 -26.68 -1.80
N ARG A 183 -6.09 -25.45 -1.55
CA ARG A 183 -4.69 -25.12 -1.27
C ARG A 183 -4.58 -24.31 0.02
N VAL A 184 -3.42 -24.40 0.67
CA VAL A 184 -3.16 -23.71 1.94
C VAL A 184 -2.16 -22.58 1.70
N VAL A 185 -2.61 -21.34 1.92
CA VAL A 185 -1.73 -20.18 1.94
C VAL A 185 -1.10 -20.07 3.32
N VAL A 186 0.23 -20.16 3.41
CA VAL A 186 0.97 -20.08 4.67
C VAL A 186 1.79 -18.79 4.76
N PRO A 187 1.94 -18.21 5.97
CA PRO A 187 2.79 -17.03 6.19
C PRO A 187 4.19 -17.18 5.59
N TYR A 188 4.70 -16.10 4.99
CA TYR A 188 6.09 -16.04 4.51
C TYR A 188 7.06 -15.97 5.69
N GLN A 189 8.20 -16.66 5.57
CA GLN A 189 9.30 -16.50 6.52
C GLN A 189 9.85 -15.07 6.44
N ASP A 190 9.90 -14.36 7.56
CA ASP A 190 10.37 -12.98 7.64
C ASP A 190 11.55 -12.80 8.60
N THR A 191 12.04 -13.90 9.18
CA THR A 191 13.29 -13.95 9.96
C THR A 191 14.25 -14.99 9.41
N ASP A 192 15.56 -14.79 9.59
CA ASP A 192 16.57 -15.80 9.28
C ASP A 192 16.58 -16.95 10.31
N LYS A 193 17.53 -17.87 10.15
CA LYS A 193 17.69 -19.04 11.04
C LYS A 193 18.07 -18.65 12.48
N GLU A 194 18.62 -17.46 12.68
CA GLU A 194 18.98 -16.89 13.98
C GLU A 194 17.84 -16.03 14.56
N SER A 195 16.64 -16.06 13.94
CA SER A 195 15.49 -15.23 14.31
C SER A 195 15.71 -13.73 14.15
N LYS A 196 16.70 -13.30 13.35
CA LYS A 196 16.89 -11.88 13.01
C LYS A 196 15.98 -11.51 11.84
N PRO A 197 15.46 -10.28 11.78
CA PRO A 197 14.58 -9.86 10.70
C PRO A 197 15.29 -9.89 9.34
N ILE A 198 14.59 -10.41 8.32
CA ILE A 198 14.96 -10.22 6.92
C ILE A 198 14.62 -8.77 6.57
N MET A 199 15.59 -7.89 6.72
CA MET A 199 15.41 -6.44 6.61
C MET A 199 14.89 -5.99 5.24
N ALA A 200 15.16 -6.72 4.16
CA ALA A 200 14.55 -6.43 2.85
C ALA A 200 13.01 -6.53 2.91
N VAL A 201 12.47 -7.57 3.54
CA VAL A 201 11.02 -7.77 3.73
C VAL A 201 10.45 -6.70 4.67
N PHE A 202 11.13 -6.43 5.79
CA PHE A 202 10.67 -5.43 6.75
C PHE A 202 10.71 -4.02 6.19
N LEU A 203 11.72 -3.66 5.40
CA LEU A 203 11.77 -2.35 4.75
C LEU A 203 10.63 -2.18 3.74
N THR A 204 10.31 -3.22 2.94
CA THR A 204 9.14 -3.21 2.05
C THR A 204 7.85 -2.97 2.85
N ARG A 205 7.66 -3.70 3.95
CA ARG A 205 6.52 -3.51 4.86
C ARG A 205 6.47 -2.13 5.50
N TRP A 206 7.62 -1.55 5.85
CA TRP A 206 7.68 -0.22 6.43
C TRP A 206 7.25 0.85 5.44
N ILE A 207 7.73 0.74 4.19
CA ILE A 207 7.37 1.65 3.11
C ILE A 207 5.85 1.67 2.90
N ASP A 208 5.23 0.51 2.73
CA ASP A 208 3.78 0.35 2.60
C ASP A 208 3.03 0.85 3.85
N ARG A 209 3.45 0.40 5.04
CA ARG A 209 2.82 0.78 6.32
C ARG A 209 2.80 2.28 6.56
N LEU A 210 3.81 3.02 6.11
CA LEU A 210 3.82 4.48 6.29
C LEU A 210 2.70 5.16 5.49
N ASP A 211 2.20 4.57 4.40
CA ASP A 211 1.09 5.14 3.63
C ASP A 211 -0.30 4.87 4.22
N ILE A 212 -0.40 3.96 5.19
CA ILE A 212 -1.61 3.72 6.00
C ILE A 212 -1.54 4.37 7.39
N ASN A 213 -0.47 5.11 7.65
CA ASN A 213 -0.25 5.85 8.89
C ASN A 213 -0.17 7.33 8.56
N GLY A 214 -1.17 8.11 8.97
CA GLY A 214 -1.15 9.55 8.81
C GLY A 214 -2.25 10.09 7.88
N PRO A 215 -2.11 11.34 7.42
CA PRO A 215 -3.23 12.09 6.84
C PRO A 215 -3.63 11.64 5.42
N CYS A 216 -2.74 10.98 4.68
CA CYS A 216 -3.09 10.47 3.34
C CYS A 216 -4.07 9.29 3.42
N PHE A 217 -3.98 8.50 4.49
CA PHE A 217 -4.74 7.26 4.61
C PHE A 217 -6.26 7.48 4.68
N ILE A 218 -6.73 8.54 5.35
CA ILE A 218 -8.18 8.86 5.38
C ILE A 218 -8.73 9.16 3.98
N GLY A 219 -7.96 9.86 3.15
CA GLY A 219 -8.35 10.12 1.75
C GLY A 219 -8.36 8.84 0.91
N ARG A 220 -7.33 7.99 1.07
CA ARG A 220 -7.28 6.69 0.39
C ARG A 220 -8.47 5.82 0.77
N HIS A 221 -8.71 5.66 2.06
CA HIS A 221 -9.82 4.85 2.56
C HIS A 221 -11.19 5.43 2.17
N PHE A 222 -11.33 6.76 2.08
CA PHE A 222 -12.55 7.37 1.55
C PHE A 222 -12.77 7.00 0.08
N LEU A 223 -11.71 6.99 -0.74
CA LEU A 223 -11.77 6.58 -2.15
C LEU A 223 -12.12 5.10 -2.35
N THR A 224 -11.75 4.21 -1.43
CA THR A 224 -12.14 2.78 -1.55
C THR A 224 -13.65 2.58 -1.45
N THR A 225 -14.37 3.51 -0.82
CA THR A 225 -15.83 3.45 -0.62
C THR A 225 -16.66 3.95 -1.80
N VAL A 226 -16.04 4.24 -2.96
CA VAL A 226 -16.76 4.63 -4.19
C VAL A 226 -17.76 3.55 -4.57
N ASP A 227 -17.32 2.29 -4.54
CA ASP A 227 -18.13 1.12 -4.86
C ASP A 227 -18.17 0.18 -3.64
N ASP A 228 -19.27 -0.56 -3.51
CA ASP A 228 -19.43 -1.54 -2.44
C ASP A 228 -18.48 -2.73 -2.71
N HIS A 229 -17.80 -3.22 -1.68
CA HIS A 229 -16.79 -4.28 -1.79
C HIS A 229 -16.69 -5.13 -0.51
N GLU A 230 -15.94 -6.24 -0.57
CA GLU A 230 -15.57 -7.03 0.60
C GLU A 230 -14.18 -6.62 1.11
N ASP A 231 -14.03 -6.43 2.41
CA ASP A 231 -12.74 -6.14 3.05
C ASP A 231 -12.43 -7.16 4.17
N PHE A 232 -11.16 -7.33 4.53
CA PHE A 232 -10.70 -8.30 5.52
C PHE A 232 -10.33 -7.64 6.84
N ALA A 233 -11.03 -8.01 7.91
CA ALA A 233 -10.67 -7.61 9.27
C ALA A 233 -10.84 -8.76 10.25
N ALA A 234 -9.90 -8.86 11.20
CA ALA A 234 -9.98 -9.79 12.33
C ALA A 234 -10.25 -11.26 11.95
N GLY A 235 -9.77 -11.70 10.78
CA GLY A 235 -9.90 -13.09 10.33
C GLY A 235 -11.12 -13.37 9.44
N ASN A 236 -11.98 -12.39 9.17
CA ASN A 236 -13.18 -12.56 8.35
C ASN A 236 -13.31 -11.45 7.29
N PHE A 237 -14.01 -11.77 6.20
CA PHE A 237 -14.44 -10.79 5.23
C PHE A 237 -15.78 -10.16 5.63
N TYR A 238 -15.95 -8.88 5.37
CA TYR A 238 -17.19 -8.14 5.63
C TYR A 238 -17.50 -7.18 4.48
N ASN A 239 -18.79 -6.91 4.26
CA ASN A 239 -19.24 -5.96 3.24
C ASN A 239 -19.01 -4.53 3.70
N VAL A 240 -18.39 -3.74 2.83
CA VAL A 240 -18.14 -2.32 2.96
C VAL A 240 -19.14 -1.59 2.08
N ASN A 241 -19.96 -0.72 2.67
CA ASN A 241 -20.80 0.21 1.93
C ASN A 241 -20.58 1.63 2.47
N PHE A 242 -20.73 2.62 1.59
CA PHE A 242 -20.43 4.01 1.92
C PHE A 242 -21.14 4.50 3.20
N GLN A 243 -22.46 4.31 3.30
CA GLN A 243 -23.24 4.83 4.42
C GLN A 243 -22.82 4.23 5.76
N GLY A 244 -22.58 2.91 5.81
CA GLY A 244 -22.11 2.20 7.00
C GLY A 244 -20.73 2.67 7.46
N CYS A 245 -19.82 2.89 6.50
CA CYS A 245 -18.45 3.33 6.76
C CYS A 245 -18.37 4.76 7.28
N MET A 246 -19.26 5.63 6.80
CA MET A 246 -19.25 7.05 7.18
C MET A 246 -19.82 7.30 8.58
N ARG A 247 -20.43 6.33 9.27
CA ARG A 247 -20.92 6.53 10.64
C ARG A 247 -19.77 6.97 11.56
N PRO A 248 -19.92 8.05 12.36
CA PRO A 248 -18.82 8.61 13.18
C PRO A 248 -18.56 7.81 14.48
N LEU A 249 -18.87 6.51 14.47
CA LEU A 249 -18.78 5.63 15.64
C LEU A 249 -17.34 5.13 15.85
N LEU A 250 -17.00 4.93 17.11
CA LEU A 250 -15.78 4.24 17.53
C LEU A 250 -16.14 3.22 18.61
N ARG A 251 -16.56 2.04 18.18
CA ARG A 251 -16.98 0.94 19.05
C ARG A 251 -15.81 0.09 19.51
N ILE A 252 -16.06 -0.73 20.54
CA ILE A 252 -15.12 -1.78 20.96
C ILE A 252 -15.24 -3.02 20.06
N GLU A 253 -14.23 -3.88 20.06
CA GLU A 253 -14.15 -5.03 19.13
C GLU A 253 -15.33 -6.01 19.30
N GLU A 254 -15.83 -6.19 20.53
CA GLU A 254 -16.99 -7.01 20.85
C GLU A 254 -18.29 -6.48 20.24
N GLU A 255 -18.41 -5.17 20.10
CA GLU A 255 -19.56 -4.51 19.48
C GLU A 255 -19.46 -4.58 17.96
N ILE A 256 -18.25 -4.39 17.40
CA ILE A 256 -17.99 -4.52 15.96
C ILE A 256 -18.35 -5.93 15.48
N LYS A 257 -17.93 -6.97 16.21
CA LYS A 257 -18.23 -8.38 15.88
C LYS A 257 -19.72 -8.72 15.85
N LYS A 258 -20.57 -7.92 16.50
CA LYS A 258 -22.02 -8.12 16.55
C LYS A 258 -22.78 -7.35 15.47
N ASP A 259 -22.13 -6.44 14.75
CA ASP A 259 -22.79 -5.59 13.76
C ASP A 259 -22.61 -6.13 12.33
N PRO A 260 -23.71 -6.48 11.62
CA PRO A 260 -23.64 -6.93 10.23
C PRO A 260 -23.18 -5.84 9.23
N SER A 261 -23.23 -4.56 9.62
CA SER A 261 -22.82 -3.44 8.75
C SER A 261 -21.32 -3.12 8.80
N GLY A 262 -20.54 -3.95 9.49
CA GLY A 262 -19.08 -3.90 9.46
C GLY A 262 -18.49 -2.71 10.24
N ARG A 263 -17.25 -2.37 9.88
CA ARG A 263 -16.40 -1.40 10.56
C ARG A 263 -16.56 0.00 9.95
N THR A 264 -16.63 1.04 10.78
CA THR A 264 -16.62 2.44 10.31
C THR A 264 -15.22 2.88 9.90
N THR A 265 -15.11 3.94 9.09
CA THR A 265 -13.80 4.54 8.77
C THR A 265 -13.05 4.93 10.05
N ARG A 266 -13.74 5.57 11.00
CA ARG A 266 -13.13 5.98 12.27
C ARG A 266 -12.58 4.80 13.07
N GLU A 267 -13.29 3.67 13.09
CA GLU A 267 -12.83 2.42 13.72
C GLU A 267 -11.63 1.82 13.00
N HIS A 268 -11.63 1.84 11.66
CA HIS A 268 -10.52 1.33 10.88
C HIS A 268 -9.24 2.16 11.11
N LEU A 269 -9.35 3.49 11.03
CA LEU A 269 -8.26 4.42 11.35
C LEU A 269 -7.72 4.18 12.77
N ALA A 270 -8.60 4.06 13.77
CA ALA A 270 -8.21 3.83 15.15
C ALA A 270 -7.52 2.47 15.36
N THR A 271 -8.02 1.42 14.71
CA THR A 271 -7.40 0.08 14.78
C THR A 271 -5.98 0.12 14.23
N LEU A 272 -5.80 0.71 13.05
CA LEU A 272 -4.48 0.82 12.43
C LEU A 272 -3.53 1.70 13.24
N ALA A 273 -3.98 2.89 13.69
CA ALA A 273 -3.17 3.77 14.52
C ALA A 273 -2.72 3.06 15.81
N ARG A 274 -3.60 2.29 16.45
CA ARG A 274 -3.28 1.53 17.67
C ARG A 274 -2.31 0.38 17.39
N SER A 275 -2.41 -0.29 16.25
CA SER A 275 -1.50 -1.41 15.90
C SER A 275 -0.11 -0.97 15.44
N GLN A 276 0.12 0.33 15.20
CA GLN A 276 1.45 0.85 14.90
C GLN A 276 2.28 1.04 16.17
N ASN A 277 2.87 -0.04 16.64
CA ASN A 277 3.81 -0.06 17.76
C ASN A 277 4.62 -1.36 17.72
N ASN A 278 5.64 -1.48 18.59
CA ASN A 278 6.50 -2.65 18.65
C ASN A 278 5.88 -3.86 19.37
N ASP A 279 4.73 -3.69 20.04
CA ASP A 279 3.99 -4.77 20.69
C ASP A 279 3.11 -5.55 19.69
N SER A 280 2.86 -4.98 18.51
CA SER A 280 2.10 -5.65 17.47
C SER A 280 2.98 -6.54 16.60
N PRO A 281 2.42 -7.62 16.00
CA PRO A 281 3.16 -8.41 15.01
C PRO A 281 3.77 -7.54 13.91
N TYR A 282 3.05 -6.50 13.48
CA TYR A 282 3.45 -5.61 12.40
C TYR A 282 4.69 -4.79 12.72
N GLY A 283 4.84 -4.30 13.96
CA GLY A 283 5.93 -3.41 14.35
C GLY A 283 7.03 -4.04 15.20
N ARG A 284 7.01 -5.36 15.44
CA ARG A 284 7.92 -6.07 16.36
C ARG A 284 9.42 -5.84 16.11
N PHE A 285 9.80 -5.46 14.89
CA PHE A 285 11.19 -5.14 14.53
C PHE A 285 11.38 -3.69 14.09
N ASP A 286 10.40 -2.81 14.28
CA ASP A 286 10.55 -1.38 13.97
C ASP A 286 11.68 -0.78 14.81
N TYR A 287 12.64 -0.09 14.18
CA TYR A 287 13.73 0.57 14.88
C TYR A 287 14.17 1.89 14.20
N GLY A 288 14.98 2.67 14.92
CA GLY A 288 15.64 3.86 14.39
C GLY A 288 14.67 4.85 13.74
N GLY A 289 15.00 5.33 12.53
CA GLY A 289 14.19 6.28 11.78
C GLY A 289 12.74 5.83 11.52
N MET A 290 12.48 4.52 11.40
CA MET A 290 11.13 4.00 11.20
C MET A 290 10.22 4.33 12.39
N VAL A 291 10.69 4.10 13.62
CA VAL A 291 9.92 4.39 14.84
C VAL A 291 9.56 5.87 14.93
N VAL A 292 10.53 6.75 14.65
CA VAL A 292 10.34 8.21 14.69
C VAL A 292 9.26 8.66 13.69
N ILE A 293 9.34 8.21 12.44
CA ILE A 293 8.38 8.60 11.39
C ILE A 293 7.01 8.02 11.70
N ARG A 294 6.94 6.72 12.02
CA ARG A 294 5.69 6.01 12.35
C ARG A 294 4.96 6.70 13.50
N ASP A 295 5.65 7.04 14.58
CA ASP A 295 5.03 7.64 15.76
C ASP A 295 4.52 9.06 15.48
N ALA A 296 5.26 9.84 14.68
CA ALA A 296 4.80 11.15 14.22
C ALA A 296 3.51 11.01 13.37
N TYR A 297 3.48 10.07 12.43
CA TYR A 297 2.32 9.84 11.55
C TYR A 297 1.11 9.31 12.32
N LYS A 298 1.35 8.40 13.27
CA LYS A 298 0.34 7.91 14.22
C LYS A 298 -0.26 9.05 15.03
N ALA A 299 0.55 9.99 15.52
CA ALA A 299 0.05 11.15 16.25
C ALA A 299 -0.82 12.07 15.37
N LYS A 300 -0.43 12.31 14.11
CA LYS A 300 -1.25 13.04 13.12
C LYS A 300 -2.59 12.33 12.89
N LEU A 301 -2.57 11.01 12.73
CA LEU A 301 -3.79 10.21 12.52
C LEU A 301 -4.72 10.24 13.75
N PHE A 302 -4.19 10.18 14.97
CA PHE A 302 -5.02 10.31 16.19
C PHE A 302 -5.74 11.65 16.28
N ARG A 303 -5.08 12.76 15.91
CA ARG A 303 -5.73 14.07 15.88
C ARG A 303 -6.91 14.10 14.89
N ILE A 304 -6.80 13.41 13.75
CA ILE A 304 -7.90 13.25 12.79
C ILE A 304 -9.03 12.40 13.39
N ILE A 305 -8.70 11.28 14.04
CA ILE A 305 -9.69 10.38 14.68
C ILE A 305 -10.46 11.10 15.80
N GLU A 306 -9.79 11.95 16.57
CA GLU A 306 -10.39 12.76 17.63
C GLU A 306 -11.28 13.88 17.07
N ALA A 307 -10.97 14.42 15.89
CA ALA A 307 -11.77 15.48 15.29
C ALA A 307 -13.21 15.04 14.93
N PHE A 308 -13.48 13.74 14.82
CA PHE A 308 -14.83 13.21 14.63
C PHE A 308 -15.78 13.47 15.83
N VAL A 309 -15.26 13.71 17.04
CA VAL A 309 -16.10 13.99 18.23
C VAL A 309 -16.39 15.47 18.45
N SER A 310 -15.85 16.34 17.61
CA SER A 310 -16.02 17.79 17.66
C SER A 310 -16.77 18.25 16.41
N PRO A 311 -18.09 17.97 16.30
CA PRO A 311 -18.86 18.27 15.09
C PRO A 311 -18.86 19.77 14.80
N ILE A 312 -18.76 20.11 13.51
CA ILE A 312 -18.77 21.49 13.06
C ILE A 312 -20.02 21.73 12.24
N VAL A 313 -20.78 22.76 12.62
CA VAL A 313 -21.89 23.27 11.81
C VAL A 313 -21.32 24.27 10.81
N LEU A 314 -21.48 23.99 9.52
CA LEU A 314 -21.06 24.87 8.44
C LEU A 314 -22.27 25.58 7.83
N THR A 315 -22.05 26.73 7.22
CA THR A 315 -23.03 27.33 6.31
C THR A 315 -23.10 26.51 5.02
N ASP A 316 -24.20 26.62 4.27
CA ASP A 316 -24.33 25.95 2.96
C ASP A 316 -23.19 26.29 1.99
N LEU A 317 -22.69 27.52 2.05
CA LEU A 317 -21.57 27.95 1.22
C LEU A 317 -20.27 27.28 1.66
N ASP A 318 -19.98 27.26 2.96
CA ASP A 318 -18.78 26.61 3.51
C ASP A 318 -18.80 25.10 3.31
N GLU A 319 -19.96 24.45 3.42
CA GLU A 319 -20.13 23.02 3.12
C GLU A 319 -19.76 22.73 1.66
N ARG A 320 -20.29 23.51 0.70
CA ARG A 320 -19.97 23.35 -0.72
C ARG A 320 -18.48 23.56 -1.00
N ILE A 321 -17.87 24.59 -0.41
CA ILE A 321 -16.44 24.87 -0.56
C ILE A 321 -15.61 23.72 -0.02
N LEU A 322 -15.89 23.25 1.21
CA LEU A 322 -15.14 22.18 1.84
C LEU A 322 -15.24 20.87 1.06
N LEU A 323 -16.43 20.50 0.60
CA LEU A 323 -16.62 19.29 -0.20
C LEU A 323 -15.94 19.37 -1.56
N SER A 324 -15.95 20.53 -2.21
CA SER A 324 -15.20 20.73 -3.46
C SER A 324 -13.70 20.63 -3.24
N GLN A 325 -13.18 21.23 -2.16
CA GLN A 325 -11.77 21.09 -1.78
C GLN A 325 -11.40 19.64 -1.46
N TRP A 326 -12.28 18.91 -0.78
CA TRP A 326 -12.09 17.50 -0.46
C TRP A 326 -12.00 16.66 -1.73
N ALA A 327 -12.99 16.78 -2.62
CA ALA A 327 -12.97 16.08 -3.90
C ALA A 327 -11.69 16.40 -4.71
N ASN A 328 -11.33 17.68 -4.81
CA ASN A 328 -10.10 18.10 -5.50
C ASN A 328 -8.84 17.50 -4.86
N TRP A 329 -8.74 17.49 -3.53
CA TRP A 329 -7.60 16.89 -2.85
C TRP A 329 -7.49 15.39 -3.09
N LEU A 330 -8.62 14.66 -3.08
CA LEU A 330 -8.63 13.22 -3.38
C LEU A 330 -8.01 12.92 -4.74
N PHE A 331 -8.46 13.57 -5.82
CA PHE A 331 -7.94 13.26 -7.16
C PHE A 331 -6.70 14.06 -7.59
N LEU A 332 -6.25 15.06 -6.83
CA LEU A 332 -4.99 15.78 -7.14
C LEU A 332 -3.82 15.30 -6.30
N LYS A 333 -4.08 14.89 -5.05
CA LYS A 333 -3.03 14.58 -4.05
C LYS A 333 -3.03 13.13 -3.61
N ILE A 334 -4.21 12.51 -3.44
CA ILE A 334 -4.29 11.14 -2.93
C ILE A 334 -4.18 10.11 -4.05
N GLU A 335 -4.92 10.29 -5.14
CA GLU A 335 -4.89 9.38 -6.28
C GLU A 335 -5.00 10.24 -7.56
N PRO A 336 -3.87 10.69 -8.14
CA PRO A 336 -3.86 11.60 -9.28
C PRO A 336 -4.24 10.90 -10.60
N SER A 337 -5.50 10.48 -10.71
CA SER A 337 -6.04 9.73 -11.83
C SER A 337 -7.45 10.19 -12.22
N GLU A 338 -7.83 9.88 -13.46
CA GLU A 338 -9.17 10.19 -13.96
C GLU A 338 -10.25 9.36 -13.26
N SER A 339 -9.96 8.10 -12.91
CA SER A 339 -10.88 7.25 -12.14
C SER A 339 -11.15 7.85 -10.76
N ALA A 340 -10.13 8.39 -10.09
CA ALA A 340 -10.31 9.07 -8.81
C ALA A 340 -11.08 10.39 -8.96
N ARG A 341 -10.90 11.13 -10.05
CA ARG A 341 -11.69 12.33 -10.34
C ARG A 341 -13.18 12.00 -10.45
N ILE A 342 -13.52 10.97 -11.22
CA ILE A 342 -14.91 10.49 -11.37
C ILE A 342 -15.43 9.95 -10.03
N GLY A 343 -14.64 9.14 -9.33
CA GLY A 343 -15.00 8.56 -8.02
C GLY A 343 -15.25 9.62 -6.95
N SER A 344 -14.44 10.68 -6.91
CA SER A 344 -14.58 11.77 -5.95
C SER A 344 -15.90 12.54 -6.11
N VAL A 345 -16.37 12.73 -7.36
CA VAL A 345 -17.68 13.35 -7.64
C VAL A 345 -18.82 12.46 -7.13
N LYS A 346 -18.78 11.16 -7.42
CA LYS A 346 -19.78 10.20 -6.91
C LYS A 346 -19.81 10.19 -5.38
N LEU A 347 -18.65 10.21 -4.73
CA LEU A 347 -18.55 10.24 -3.27
C LEU A 347 -19.11 11.53 -2.68
N GLN A 348 -18.93 12.67 -3.35
CA GLN A 348 -19.52 13.93 -2.91
C GLN A 348 -21.05 13.87 -2.91
N GLU A 349 -21.65 13.30 -3.95
CA GLU A 349 -23.11 13.09 -4.02
C GLU A 349 -23.60 12.14 -2.93
N LYS A 350 -22.92 11.00 -2.74
CA LYS A 350 -23.22 10.05 -1.65
C LYS A 350 -23.09 10.71 -0.28
N PHE A 351 -22.06 11.53 -0.08
CA PHE A 351 -21.81 12.23 1.18
C PHE A 351 -22.91 13.25 1.49
N GLN A 352 -23.40 13.98 0.50
CA GLN A 352 -24.48 14.95 0.68
C GLN A 352 -25.79 14.30 1.16
N ALA A 353 -26.02 13.04 0.81
CA ALA A 353 -27.18 12.25 1.23
C ALA A 353 -27.07 11.70 2.67
N LEU A 354 -25.93 11.87 3.35
CA LEU A 354 -25.76 11.39 4.72
C LEU A 354 -26.58 12.21 5.74
N PRO A 355 -26.93 11.60 6.90
CA PRO A 355 -27.54 12.32 8.02
C PRO A 355 -26.71 13.53 8.45
N VAL A 356 -27.39 14.58 8.92
CA VAL A 356 -26.76 15.85 9.31
C VAL A 356 -25.70 15.64 10.39
N GLU A 357 -25.94 14.80 11.40
CA GLU A 357 -24.96 14.57 12.47
C GLU A 357 -23.68 13.90 11.92
N THR A 358 -23.85 12.96 10.98
CA THR A 358 -22.73 12.31 10.30
C THR A 358 -21.90 13.32 9.51
N LYS A 359 -22.55 14.19 8.72
CA LYS A 359 -21.84 15.21 7.93
C LYS A 359 -21.06 16.17 8.83
N GLN A 360 -21.67 16.65 9.90
CA GLN A 360 -21.04 17.60 10.83
C GLN A 360 -19.81 17.03 11.54
N ALA A 361 -19.85 15.75 11.94
CA ALA A 361 -18.68 15.05 12.49
C ALA A 361 -17.55 14.94 11.46
N TRP A 362 -17.89 14.59 10.22
CA TRP A 362 -16.91 14.49 9.13
C TRP A 362 -16.29 15.82 8.74
N PHE A 363 -17.02 16.95 8.80
CA PHE A 363 -16.45 18.26 8.51
C PHE A 363 -15.30 18.63 9.46
N GLY A 364 -15.41 18.24 10.74
CA GLY A 364 -14.31 18.36 11.71
C GLY A 364 -13.09 17.53 11.30
N ALA A 365 -13.32 16.28 10.91
CA ALA A 365 -12.26 15.37 10.45
C ALA A 365 -11.60 15.84 9.14
N MET A 366 -12.37 16.33 8.15
CA MET A 366 -11.86 16.83 6.88
C MET A 366 -10.96 18.06 7.06
N LYS A 367 -11.40 19.06 7.85
CA LYS A 367 -10.59 20.24 8.15
C LYS A 367 -9.29 19.87 8.86
N THR A 368 -9.36 18.95 9.82
CA THR A 368 -8.18 18.46 10.53
C THR A 368 -7.24 17.71 9.59
N THR A 369 -7.79 16.87 8.70
CA THR A 369 -7.01 16.15 7.68
C THR A 369 -6.22 17.11 6.80
N PHE A 370 -6.83 18.20 6.32
CA PHE A 370 -6.10 19.20 5.53
C PHE A 370 -4.94 19.84 6.27
N ARG A 371 -5.14 20.18 7.56
CA ARG A 371 -4.04 20.71 8.38
C ARG A 371 -2.90 19.70 8.49
N GLU A 372 -3.22 18.47 8.91
CA GLU A 372 -2.21 17.43 9.12
C GLU A 372 -1.51 17.04 7.81
N PHE A 373 -2.23 17.01 6.69
CA PHE A 373 -1.68 16.77 5.35
C PHE A 373 -0.72 17.87 4.93
N ASN A 374 -1.07 19.14 5.14
CA ASN A 374 -0.19 20.26 4.78
C ASN A 374 1.10 20.23 5.60
N GLU A 375 1.02 19.95 6.91
CA GLU A 375 2.20 19.76 7.74
C GLU A 375 3.06 18.59 7.25
N TRP A 376 2.45 17.43 7.02
CA TRP A 376 3.13 16.24 6.48
C TRP A 376 3.81 16.52 5.13
N SER A 377 3.14 17.25 4.25
CA SER A 377 3.67 17.64 2.93
C SER A 377 4.90 18.53 3.05
N VAL A 378 4.89 19.52 3.94
CA VAL A 378 6.04 20.39 4.21
C VAL A 378 7.21 19.58 4.78
N GLU A 379 6.94 18.71 5.76
CA GLU A 379 7.93 17.80 6.35
C GLU A 379 8.55 16.89 5.28
N MET A 380 7.74 16.33 4.39
CA MET A 380 8.18 15.46 3.30
C MET A 380 9.02 16.23 2.27
N LYS A 381 8.58 17.42 1.84
CA LYS A 381 9.32 18.31 0.92
C LYS A 381 10.69 18.67 1.48
N PHE A 382 10.78 18.94 2.78
CA PHE A 382 12.06 19.18 3.45
C PHE A 382 12.92 17.91 3.49
N ALA A 383 12.35 16.75 3.82
CA ALA A 383 13.10 15.49 3.89
C ALA A 383 13.68 15.03 2.53
N ILE A 384 13.11 15.48 1.42
CA ILE A 384 13.55 15.16 0.06
C ILE A 384 14.24 16.33 -0.66
N SER A 385 14.52 17.45 0.03
CA SER A 385 15.02 18.67 -0.61
C SER A 385 16.34 18.49 -1.35
N ASP A 386 17.16 17.56 -0.88
CA ASP A 386 18.52 17.33 -1.38
C ASP A 386 18.55 16.28 -2.51
N LEU A 387 17.40 15.76 -2.93
CA LEU A 387 17.33 14.81 -4.04
C LEU A 387 17.48 15.52 -5.39
N PRO A 388 18.24 14.93 -6.33
CA PRO A 388 18.31 15.45 -7.69
C PRO A 388 16.94 15.48 -8.36
N GLU A 389 16.66 16.52 -9.15
CA GLU A 389 15.38 16.69 -9.87
C GLU A 389 14.97 15.45 -10.68
N SER A 390 15.96 14.77 -11.27
CA SER A 390 15.71 13.55 -12.04
C SER A 390 14.97 12.50 -11.19
N GLU A 391 15.28 12.38 -9.89
CA GLU A 391 14.72 11.38 -8.97
C GLU A 391 13.23 11.56 -8.68
N PHE A 392 12.62 12.68 -9.07
CA PHE A 392 11.19 12.89 -8.87
C PHE A 392 10.33 12.40 -10.03
N VAL A 393 10.90 12.12 -11.19
CA VAL A 393 10.15 11.66 -12.36
C VAL A 393 10.34 10.16 -12.56
N LEU A 394 9.24 9.41 -12.46
CA LEU A 394 9.20 7.98 -12.71
C LEU A 394 8.33 7.68 -13.95
N PRO A 395 8.69 6.70 -14.79
CA PRO A 395 7.81 6.23 -15.87
C PRO A 395 6.45 5.79 -15.32
N VAL A 396 5.38 5.91 -16.12
CA VAL A 396 3.97 5.64 -15.74
C VAL A 396 3.39 6.62 -14.69
N ILE A 397 4.17 7.00 -13.68
CA ILE A 397 3.74 7.80 -12.53
C ILE A 397 3.86 9.31 -12.79
N GLY A 398 4.92 9.74 -13.48
CA GLY A 398 5.27 11.15 -13.66
C GLY A 398 6.00 11.72 -12.44
N ASP A 399 5.79 13.01 -12.18
CA ASP A 399 6.38 13.70 -11.01
C ASP A 399 5.70 13.26 -9.71
N VAL A 400 6.43 12.49 -8.89
CA VAL A 400 5.94 11.96 -7.61
C VAL A 400 5.60 13.05 -6.60
N ARG A 401 6.12 14.27 -6.74
CA ARG A 401 5.81 15.38 -5.81
C ARG A 401 4.40 15.92 -5.99
N LYS A 402 3.68 15.52 -7.04
CA LYS A 402 2.26 15.89 -7.23
C LYS A 402 1.40 15.49 -6.04
N VAL A 403 1.76 14.41 -5.34
CA VAL A 403 1.06 13.92 -4.13
C VAL A 403 1.37 14.73 -2.87
N LEU A 404 2.24 15.75 -2.95
CA LEU A 404 2.63 16.64 -1.84
C LEU A 404 1.91 17.99 -1.90
#